data_AF-A0AA51U5I2-F1
#
_entry.id   AF-A0AA51U5I2-F1
#
_cell.length_a   1.000
_cell.length_b   1.000
_cell.length_c   1.000
_cell.angle_alpha   90.00
_cell.angle_beta   90.00
_cell.angle_gamma   90.00
#
_symmetry.space_group_name_H-M   'P 1'
#
loop_
_entity.id
_entity.type
_entity.pdbx_description
1 polymer ?
#
loop_
_entity_poly.entity_id
_entity_poly.type
_entity_poly.pdbx_seq_one_letter_code
_entity_poly.pdbx_strand_id
1 'polypeptide(L)'
;MLRLAAALVTTVLAVFALAMPASAQTRTLTPDEEFALQEISQANSAIRTMAGRFVQIDSQGGRMEGTFWLKRPNMVRFRYDPPSREEIISQGSGFYVINRADRTQYAYAQEHVPLRQFLGDQVSLINTNLSDVVLSETHVSVMITDDSPIGTVQVSLIFDRATNDLVQWSLIEPSGVETTFSITETQKDVEIPNTYFQIDPTYRSVSAPN
;
A
#
# COMPACT_ATOMS: atom_id res chain seq x y z
N MET A 1 81.86 26.74 0.51
CA MET A 1 81.18 26.32 -0.73
C MET A 1 79.77 25.89 -0.35
N LEU A 2 78.74 26.46 -0.99
CA LEU A 2 77.36 25.98 -1.28
C LEU A 2 76.65 25.04 -0.25
N ARG A 3 75.34 25.12 0.08
CA ARG A 3 74.16 25.93 -0.31
C ARG A 3 73.00 25.54 0.64
N LEU A 4 72.08 26.47 0.90
CA LEU A 4 70.77 26.25 1.54
C LEU A 4 69.89 25.25 0.75
N ALA A 5 69.03 24.52 1.46
CA ALA A 5 67.64 24.28 1.04
C ALA A 5 66.75 24.03 2.27
N ALA A 6 65.80 24.94 2.47
CA ALA A 6 64.72 24.87 3.43
C ALA A 6 63.42 24.43 2.72
N ALA A 7 62.39 24.16 3.53
CA ALA A 7 60.97 24.02 3.17
C ALA A 7 60.54 22.62 2.67
N LEU A 8 59.34 22.11 2.93
CA LEU A 8 58.11 22.70 3.45
C LEU A 8 57.26 21.53 3.98
N VAL A 9 56.79 21.57 5.22
CA VAL A 9 55.78 20.62 5.72
C VAL A 9 54.43 21.14 5.25
N THR A 10 53.86 20.52 4.22
CA THR A 10 52.52 20.86 3.72
C THR A 10 51.49 20.10 4.56
N THR A 11 50.88 20.77 5.54
CA THR A 11 49.74 20.24 6.28
C THR A 11 48.51 20.27 5.38
N VAL A 12 48.05 19.09 4.94
CA VAL A 12 46.78 18.94 4.22
C VAL A 12 45.63 19.06 5.22
N LEU A 13 44.91 20.17 5.19
CA LEU A 13 43.61 20.31 5.87
C LEU A 13 42.56 19.58 5.02
N ALA A 14 42.18 18.37 5.46
CA ALA A 14 41.01 17.68 4.94
C ALA A 14 39.75 18.42 5.43
N VAL A 15 39.11 19.18 4.55
CA VAL A 15 37.77 19.72 4.80
C VAL A 15 36.79 18.55 4.66
N PHE A 16 36.40 17.97 5.80
CA PHE A 16 35.24 17.08 5.87
C PHE A 16 34.00 17.94 5.58
N ALA A 17 33.49 17.86 4.35
CA ALA A 17 32.13 18.31 4.06
C ALA A 17 31.18 17.40 4.85
N LEU A 18 30.61 17.93 5.93
CA LEU A 18 29.50 17.28 6.62
C LEU A 18 28.36 17.16 5.61
N ALA A 19 28.17 15.96 5.05
CA ALA A 19 26.95 15.60 4.35
C ALA A 19 25.81 15.77 5.36
N MET A 20 25.05 16.87 5.24
CA MET A 20 23.85 17.00 6.03
C MET A 20 22.91 15.86 5.65
N PRO A 21 22.32 15.13 6.62
CA PRO A 21 21.30 14.15 6.30
C PRO A 21 20.20 14.87 5.53
N ALA A 22 19.81 14.32 4.38
CA ALA A 22 18.64 14.77 3.65
C ALA A 22 17.45 14.52 4.57
N SER A 23 17.03 15.55 5.31
CA SER A 23 15.80 15.51 6.09
C SER A 23 14.67 15.15 5.13
N ALA A 24 13.96 14.05 5.42
CA ALA A 24 12.70 13.75 4.77
C ALA A 24 11.83 15.00 4.84
N GLN A 25 11.56 15.61 3.68
CA GLN A 25 10.72 16.81 3.62
C GLN A 25 9.30 16.37 3.98
N THR A 26 8.87 16.67 5.20
CA THR A 26 7.45 16.58 5.56
C THR A 26 6.69 17.57 4.66
N ARG A 27 5.97 17.04 3.67
CA ARG A 27 5.13 17.84 2.76
C ARG A 27 4.13 18.63 3.60
N THR A 28 4.14 19.96 3.48
CA THR A 28 3.09 20.78 4.10
C THR A 28 1.84 20.71 3.23
N LEU A 29 0.74 20.22 3.81
CA LEU A 29 -0.56 20.16 3.14
C LEU A 29 -1.18 21.56 3.05
N THR A 30 -1.87 21.84 1.95
CA THR A 30 -2.76 23.01 1.88
C THR A 30 -4.02 22.78 2.71
N PRO A 31 -4.74 23.83 3.14
CA PRO A 31 -6.00 23.67 3.87
C PRO A 31 -7.04 22.84 3.12
N ASP A 32 -7.11 22.98 1.79
CA ASP A 32 -8.06 22.22 0.96
C ASP A 32 -7.69 20.73 0.87
N GLU A 33 -6.39 20.41 0.77
CA GLU A 33 -5.92 19.03 0.81
C GLU A 33 -6.17 18.40 2.17
N GLU A 34 -5.84 19.11 3.26
CA GLU A 34 -6.07 18.61 4.61
C GLU A 34 -7.56 18.33 4.85
N PHE A 35 -8.43 19.26 4.45
CA PHE A 35 -9.88 19.07 4.54
C PHE A 35 -10.35 17.84 3.74
N ALA A 36 -9.91 17.70 2.47
CA ALA A 36 -10.28 16.56 1.64
C ALA A 36 -9.81 15.22 2.25
N LEU A 37 -8.57 15.17 2.75
CA LEU A 37 -8.03 13.96 3.38
C LEU A 37 -8.77 13.61 4.67
N GLN A 38 -9.22 14.59 5.46
CA GLN A 38 -10.04 14.36 6.65
C GLN A 38 -11.40 13.77 6.30
N GLU A 39 -12.09 14.34 5.31
CA GLU A 39 -13.39 13.84 4.83
C GLU A 39 -13.28 12.40 4.30
N ILE A 40 -12.25 12.12 3.50
CA ILE A 40 -11.99 10.76 2.99
C ILE A 40 -11.69 9.79 4.13
N SER A 41 -10.84 10.20 5.08
CA SER A 41 -10.49 9.39 6.26
C SER A 41 -11.73 9.06 7.09
N GLN A 42 -12.62 10.04 7.32
CA GLN A 42 -13.87 9.86 8.06
C GLN A 42 -14.83 8.92 7.32
N ALA A 43 -15.08 9.18 6.03
CA ALA A 43 -15.98 8.37 5.20
C ALA A 43 -15.54 6.90 5.15
N ASN A 44 -14.24 6.64 4.91
CA ASN A 44 -13.72 5.28 4.82
C ASN A 44 -13.65 4.55 6.17
N SER A 45 -13.49 5.29 7.28
CA SER A 45 -13.55 4.75 8.63
C SER A 45 -14.97 4.33 9.03
N ALA A 46 -16.01 4.95 8.46
CA ALA A 46 -17.39 4.61 8.72
C ALA A 46 -17.82 3.28 8.07
N ILE A 47 -17.12 2.83 7.02
CA ILE A 47 -17.40 1.59 6.30
C ILE A 47 -17.02 0.39 7.17
N ARG A 48 -17.98 -0.23 7.84
CA ARG A 48 -17.74 -1.41 8.70
C ARG A 48 -17.75 -2.72 7.94
N THR A 49 -18.66 -2.85 6.98
CA THR A 49 -18.68 -3.96 6.04
C THR A 49 -18.87 -3.45 4.63
N MET A 50 -18.23 -4.12 3.67
CA MET A 50 -18.39 -3.84 2.25
C MET A 50 -18.17 -5.11 1.45
N ALA A 51 -18.91 -5.29 0.37
CA ALA A 51 -18.63 -6.28 -0.65
C ALA A 51 -18.73 -5.65 -2.04
N GLY A 52 -18.05 -6.23 -3.02
CA GLY A 52 -18.13 -5.75 -4.39
C GLY A 52 -17.24 -6.54 -5.33
N ARG A 53 -17.07 -6.00 -6.53
CA ARG A 53 -16.21 -6.56 -7.57
C ARG A 53 -14.86 -5.85 -7.57
N PHE A 54 -13.82 -6.57 -7.96
CA PHE A 54 -12.52 -5.96 -8.20
C PHE A 54 -11.94 -6.42 -9.53
N VAL A 55 -11.12 -5.57 -10.13
CA VAL A 55 -10.28 -5.88 -11.29
C VAL A 55 -8.85 -5.53 -10.92
N GLN A 56 -7.94 -6.47 -11.12
CA GLN A 56 -6.51 -6.27 -11.06
C GLN A 56 -5.94 -6.18 -12.48
N ILE A 57 -5.04 -5.24 -12.71
CA ILE A 57 -4.23 -5.12 -13.91
C ILE A 57 -2.76 -5.14 -13.49
N ASP A 58 -1.98 -6.07 -14.04
CA ASP A 58 -0.53 -6.11 -13.83
C ASP A 58 0.24 -5.24 -14.85
N SER A 59 1.54 -5.09 -14.63
CA SER A 59 2.42 -4.27 -15.48
C SER A 59 2.52 -4.73 -16.94
N GLN A 60 2.12 -5.97 -17.24
CA GLN A 60 2.09 -6.53 -18.60
C GLN A 60 0.70 -6.42 -19.25
N GLY A 61 -0.26 -5.78 -18.56
CA GLY A 61 -1.65 -5.65 -19.00
C GLY A 61 -2.48 -6.91 -18.73
N GLY A 62 -1.94 -7.88 -17.99
CA GLY A 62 -2.69 -9.04 -17.53
C GLY A 62 -3.82 -8.61 -16.62
N ARG A 63 -5.03 -9.06 -16.94
CA ARG A 63 -6.26 -8.69 -16.24
C ARG A 63 -6.80 -9.88 -15.47
N MET A 64 -7.03 -9.69 -14.18
CA MET A 64 -7.71 -10.64 -13.32
C MET A 64 -8.88 -9.94 -12.63
N GLU A 65 -9.95 -10.65 -12.33
CA GLU A 65 -11.10 -10.08 -11.65
C GLU A 65 -11.65 -11.04 -10.62
N GLY A 66 -12.51 -10.51 -9.75
CA GLY A 66 -13.09 -11.31 -8.70
C GLY A 66 -14.03 -10.53 -7.81
N THR A 67 -14.28 -11.12 -6.65
CA THR A 67 -15.15 -10.54 -5.61
C THR A 67 -14.34 -10.27 -4.37
N PHE A 68 -14.60 -9.13 -3.72
CA PHE A 68 -14.00 -8.82 -2.45
C PHE A 68 -15.05 -8.67 -1.34
N TRP A 69 -14.60 -8.93 -0.12
CA TRP A 69 -15.35 -8.70 1.11
C TRP A 69 -14.41 -8.01 2.11
N LEU A 70 -14.90 -6.95 2.72
CA LEU A 70 -14.25 -6.18 3.76
C LEU A 70 -15.12 -6.24 5.01
N LYS A 71 -14.50 -6.54 6.16
CA LYS A 71 -15.09 -6.39 7.48
C LYS A 71 -14.05 -5.76 8.40
N ARG A 72 -14.31 -4.54 8.85
CA ARG A 72 -13.40 -3.86 9.77
C ARG A 72 -13.54 -4.41 11.20
N PRO A 73 -12.45 -4.44 11.96
CA PRO A 73 -11.07 -4.15 11.56
C PRO A 73 -10.34 -5.40 11.01
N ASN A 74 -9.39 -5.17 10.10
CA ASN A 74 -8.37 -6.12 9.63
C ASN A 74 -8.87 -7.41 8.97
N MET A 75 -10.12 -7.47 8.49
CA MET A 75 -10.60 -8.64 7.75
C MET A 75 -10.94 -8.23 6.33
N VAL A 76 -10.20 -8.80 5.38
CA VAL A 76 -10.48 -8.66 3.96
C VAL A 76 -10.33 -10.01 3.28
N ARG A 77 -11.12 -10.25 2.25
CA ARG A 77 -10.95 -11.38 1.34
C ARG A 77 -11.09 -10.90 -0.08
N PHE A 78 -10.09 -11.13 -0.90
CA PHE A 78 -10.17 -11.04 -2.35
C PHE A 78 -10.20 -12.45 -2.90
N ARG A 79 -11.20 -12.76 -3.71
CA ARG A 79 -11.35 -14.07 -4.34
C ARG A 79 -11.37 -13.87 -5.85
N TYR A 80 -10.35 -14.38 -6.52
CA TYR A 80 -10.30 -14.35 -7.97
C TYR A 80 -11.28 -15.34 -8.58
N ASP A 81 -11.85 -14.93 -9.71
CA ASP A 81 -12.75 -15.73 -10.52
C ASP A 81 -11.98 -16.76 -11.37
N PRO A 82 -12.66 -17.83 -11.84
CA PRO A 82 -12.04 -18.80 -12.74
C PRO A 82 -11.44 -18.15 -14.00
N PRO A 83 -10.33 -18.68 -14.54
CA PRO A 83 -9.68 -19.93 -14.16
C PRO A 83 -8.77 -19.84 -12.93
N SER A 84 -8.54 -18.64 -12.39
CA SER A 84 -7.74 -18.48 -11.19
C SER A 84 -8.38 -19.18 -9.99
N ARG A 85 -7.53 -19.80 -9.18
CA ARG A 85 -7.90 -20.43 -7.91
C ARG A 85 -7.29 -19.73 -6.72
N GLU A 86 -6.82 -18.50 -6.94
CA GLU A 86 -6.20 -17.70 -5.90
C GLU A 86 -7.23 -16.98 -5.02
N GLU A 87 -6.85 -16.76 -3.77
CA GLU A 87 -7.49 -15.83 -2.84
C GLU A 87 -6.45 -15.11 -2.01
N ILE A 88 -6.76 -13.89 -1.59
CA ILE A 88 -6.01 -13.16 -0.59
C ILE A 88 -6.93 -12.99 0.61
N ILE A 89 -6.52 -13.44 1.79
CA ILE A 89 -7.28 -13.31 3.03
C ILE A 89 -6.43 -12.61 4.08
N SER A 90 -6.98 -11.58 4.71
CA SER A 90 -6.46 -11.01 5.95
C SER A 90 -7.35 -11.41 7.12
N GLN A 91 -6.72 -11.88 8.20
CA GLN A 91 -7.36 -12.15 9.48
C GLN A 91 -6.44 -11.69 10.60
N GLY A 92 -6.91 -10.76 11.44
CA GLY A 92 -6.11 -10.21 12.52
C GLY A 92 -4.86 -9.54 11.98
N SER A 93 -3.68 -10.01 12.38
CA SER A 93 -2.39 -9.46 11.92
C SER A 93 -1.81 -10.15 10.68
N GLY A 94 -2.43 -11.21 10.17
CA GLY A 94 -1.92 -11.96 9.01
C GLY A 94 -2.48 -11.49 7.67
N PHE A 95 -1.70 -11.69 6.60
CA PHE A 95 -2.13 -11.65 5.21
C PHE A 95 -1.66 -12.93 4.52
N TYR A 96 -2.60 -13.65 3.93
CA TYR A 96 -2.37 -14.97 3.38
C TYR A 96 -2.80 -14.99 1.93
N VAL A 97 -1.92 -15.49 1.07
CA VAL A 97 -2.30 -15.87 -0.29
C VAL A 97 -2.56 -17.37 -0.30
N ILE A 98 -3.70 -17.72 -0.86
CA ILE A 98 -4.25 -19.06 -0.86
C ILE A 98 -4.37 -19.53 -2.29
N ASN A 99 -3.83 -20.70 -2.59
CA ASN A 99 -4.09 -21.39 -3.83
C ASN A 99 -5.06 -22.56 -3.54
N ARG A 100 -6.32 -22.40 -3.93
CA ARG A 100 -7.36 -23.44 -3.76
C ARG A 100 -7.10 -24.69 -4.59
N ALA A 101 -6.32 -24.59 -5.67
CA ALA A 101 -5.95 -25.73 -6.51
C ALA A 101 -5.11 -26.74 -5.74
N ASP A 102 -4.02 -26.22 -5.19
CA ASP A 102 -2.94 -27.01 -4.62
C ASP A 102 -3.12 -27.18 -3.12
N ARG A 103 -4.17 -26.55 -2.56
CA ARG A 103 -4.47 -26.47 -1.13
C ARG A 103 -3.26 -25.97 -0.35
N THR A 104 -2.63 -24.93 -0.87
CA THR A 104 -1.47 -24.29 -0.27
C THR A 104 -1.78 -22.86 0.14
N GLN A 105 -1.03 -22.38 1.12
CA GLN A 105 -1.06 -20.99 1.53
C GLN A 105 0.35 -20.51 1.85
N TYR A 106 0.60 -19.22 1.69
CA TYR A 106 1.77 -18.56 2.25
C TYR A 106 1.36 -17.23 2.87
N ALA A 107 2.07 -16.82 3.91
CA ALA A 107 1.85 -15.53 4.56
C ALA A 107 2.83 -14.49 4.02
N TYR A 108 2.34 -13.30 3.68
CA TYR A 108 3.21 -12.14 3.55
C TYR A 108 3.57 -11.63 4.95
N ALA A 109 4.85 -11.33 5.18
CA ALA A 109 5.22 -10.65 6.42
C ALA A 109 4.58 -9.25 6.45
N GLN A 110 4.20 -8.77 7.62
CA GLN A 110 3.31 -7.62 7.77
C GLN A 110 3.89 -6.34 7.18
N GLU A 111 5.21 -6.20 7.25
CA GLU A 111 6.03 -5.15 6.67
C GLU A 111 6.03 -5.12 5.12
N HIS A 112 5.44 -6.13 4.46
CA HIS A 112 5.36 -6.23 2.99
C HIS A 112 3.95 -6.01 2.45
N VAL A 113 2.97 -5.60 3.26
CA VAL A 113 1.60 -5.37 2.78
C VAL A 113 1.31 -3.87 2.79
N PRO A 114 1.59 -3.18 1.66
CA PRO A 114 1.29 -1.77 1.52
C PRO A 114 -0.18 -1.54 1.84
N LEU A 115 -0.48 -0.44 2.53
CA LEU A 115 -1.84 -0.04 2.92
C LEU A 115 -2.54 -0.90 3.96
N ARG A 116 -1.85 -1.75 4.74
CA ARG A 116 -2.50 -2.44 5.88
C ARG A 116 -3.26 -1.48 6.80
N GLN A 117 -2.76 -0.27 7.00
CA GLN A 117 -3.43 0.79 7.75
C GLN A 117 -4.84 1.13 7.25
N PHE A 118 -5.11 0.95 5.95
CA PHE A 118 -6.44 1.16 5.36
C PHE A 118 -7.45 0.08 5.71
N LEU A 119 -7.02 -1.03 6.31
CA LEU A 119 -7.88 -2.10 6.79
C LEU A 119 -8.12 -2.00 8.30
N GLY A 120 -7.48 -1.04 8.99
CA GLY A 120 -7.66 -0.81 10.42
C GLY A 120 -9.08 -0.41 10.82
N ASP A 121 -9.31 -0.23 12.12
CA ASP A 121 -10.60 0.25 12.62
C ASP A 121 -10.91 1.69 12.16
N GLN A 122 -9.85 2.49 12.06
CA GLN A 122 -9.86 3.85 11.53
C GLN A 122 -8.86 3.94 10.37
N VAL A 123 -9.25 4.68 9.34
CA VAL A 123 -8.40 5.07 8.22
C VAL A 123 -7.96 6.50 8.45
N SER A 124 -6.66 6.77 8.39
CA SER A 124 -6.12 8.12 8.41
C SER A 124 -5.14 8.27 7.25
N LEU A 125 -5.40 9.23 6.37
CA LEU A 125 -4.51 9.58 5.27
C LEU A 125 -3.42 10.57 5.69
N ILE A 126 -3.73 11.45 6.64
CA ILE A 126 -2.84 12.55 7.05
C ILE A 126 -1.64 12.03 7.84
N ASN A 127 -1.83 10.95 8.60
CA ASN A 127 -0.77 10.37 9.43
C ASN A 127 0.09 9.36 8.66
N THR A 128 0.08 9.42 7.32
CA THR A 128 0.87 8.54 6.46
C THR A 128 2.06 9.29 5.87
N ASN A 129 2.99 8.54 5.30
CA ASN A 129 4.11 9.10 4.54
C ASN A 129 3.61 9.61 3.17
N LEU A 130 2.84 10.69 3.18
CA LEU A 130 2.29 11.33 1.99
C LEU A 130 3.40 11.94 1.15
N SER A 131 3.50 11.52 -0.11
CA SER A 131 4.40 12.12 -1.09
C SER A 131 3.68 13.10 -2.01
N ASP A 132 2.40 12.88 -2.31
CA ASP A 132 1.61 13.80 -3.11
C ASP A 132 0.09 13.72 -2.86
N VAL A 133 -0.60 14.83 -3.13
CA VAL A 133 -2.07 14.93 -3.10
C VAL A 133 -2.49 15.79 -4.28
N VAL A 134 -3.38 15.27 -5.13
CA VAL A 134 -3.91 15.98 -6.29
C VAL A 134 -5.43 16.00 -6.20
N LEU A 135 -5.98 17.21 -6.14
CA LEU A 135 -7.42 17.45 -6.14
C LEU A 135 -7.87 17.75 -7.57
N SER A 136 -8.83 16.99 -8.08
CA SER A 136 -9.48 17.24 -9.37
C SER A 136 -10.99 17.45 -9.18
N GLU A 137 -11.71 17.77 -10.25
CA GLU A 137 -13.17 17.95 -10.18
C GLU A 137 -13.90 16.67 -9.76
N THR A 138 -13.40 15.50 -10.16
CA THR A 138 -14.10 14.21 -9.98
C THR A 138 -13.42 13.29 -8.97
N HIS A 139 -12.11 13.44 -8.76
CA HIS A 139 -11.33 12.54 -7.92
C HIS A 139 -10.31 13.27 -7.03
N VAL A 140 -9.94 12.61 -5.95
CA VAL A 140 -8.77 12.94 -5.14
C VAL A 140 -7.76 11.80 -5.31
N SER A 141 -6.55 12.14 -5.78
CA SER A 141 -5.43 11.22 -5.87
C SER A 141 -4.49 11.46 -4.70
N VAL A 142 -4.10 10.39 -4.01
CA VAL A 142 -3.19 10.42 -2.86
C VAL A 142 -2.05 9.45 -3.13
N MET A 143 -0.82 9.93 -3.04
CA MET A 143 0.38 9.11 -3.17
C MET A 143 1.04 8.95 -1.79
N ILE A 144 1.29 7.70 -1.42
CA ILE A 144 1.96 7.31 -0.17
C ILE A 144 3.23 6.54 -0.52
N THR A 145 4.30 6.78 0.22
CA THR A 145 5.52 5.96 0.16
C THR A 145 5.63 5.06 1.37
N ASP A 146 5.97 3.80 1.19
CA ASP A 146 6.22 2.87 2.29
C ASP A 146 7.54 2.14 2.09
N ASP A 147 8.25 1.86 3.17
CA ASP A 147 9.52 1.12 3.10
C ASP A 147 9.22 -0.36 3.20
N SER A 148 9.65 -1.11 2.19
CA SER A 148 9.55 -2.57 2.17
C SER A 148 10.93 -3.21 1.99
N PRO A 149 11.10 -4.50 2.30
CA PRO A 149 12.36 -5.21 2.05
C PRO A 149 12.83 -5.27 0.60
N ILE A 150 11.96 -5.03 -0.39
CA ILE A 150 12.36 -4.89 -1.81
C ILE A 150 12.77 -3.45 -2.18
N GLY A 151 12.61 -2.49 -1.24
CA GLY A 151 12.87 -1.06 -1.38
C GLY A 151 11.62 -0.22 -1.11
N THR A 152 11.72 1.10 -1.31
CA THR A 152 10.60 2.03 -1.12
C THR A 152 9.53 1.83 -2.20
N VAL A 153 8.37 1.34 -1.81
CA VAL A 153 7.20 1.19 -2.68
C VAL A 153 6.38 2.47 -2.66
N GLN A 154 5.70 2.76 -3.76
CA GLN A 154 4.70 3.82 -3.84
C GLN A 154 3.32 3.22 -3.96
N VAL A 155 2.36 3.88 -3.32
CA VAL A 155 0.96 3.52 -3.42
C VAL A 155 0.14 4.73 -3.82
N SER A 156 -0.45 4.63 -5.01
CA SER A 156 -1.43 5.61 -5.48
C SER A 156 -2.82 5.16 -5.07
N LEU A 157 -3.59 6.05 -4.48
CA LEU A 157 -4.97 5.84 -4.07
C LEU A 157 -5.85 6.86 -4.79
N ILE A 158 -6.91 6.40 -5.43
CA ILE A 158 -7.86 7.24 -6.14
C ILE A 158 -9.20 7.14 -5.43
N PHE A 159 -9.71 8.29 -4.99
CA PHE A 159 -11.01 8.42 -4.33
C PHE A 159 -11.97 9.18 -5.23
N ASP A 160 -13.22 8.73 -5.29
CA ASP A 160 -14.30 9.49 -5.92
C ASP A 160 -14.66 10.70 -5.04
N ARG A 161 -14.72 11.90 -5.62
CA ARG A 161 -14.91 13.14 -4.86
C ARG A 161 -16.34 13.36 -4.38
N ALA A 162 -17.32 12.72 -5.01
CA ALA A 162 -18.73 12.84 -4.62
C ALA A 162 -19.07 11.96 -3.42
N THR A 163 -18.44 10.79 -3.33
CA THR A 163 -18.73 9.76 -2.33
C THR A 163 -17.63 9.59 -1.29
N ASN A 164 -16.43 10.10 -1.55
CA ASN A 164 -15.19 9.86 -0.80
C ASN A 164 -14.76 8.38 -0.76
N ASP A 165 -15.33 7.52 -1.60
CA ASP A 165 -14.99 6.11 -1.64
C ASP A 165 -13.67 5.87 -2.38
N LEU A 166 -12.85 4.95 -1.86
CA LEU A 166 -11.72 4.42 -2.61
C LEU A 166 -12.28 3.67 -3.84
N VAL A 167 -11.86 4.07 -5.03
CA VAL A 167 -12.29 3.41 -6.28
C VAL A 167 -11.16 2.63 -6.94
N GLN A 168 -9.91 3.01 -6.67
CA GLN A 168 -8.73 2.34 -7.22
C GLN A 168 -7.52 2.55 -6.32
N TRP A 169 -6.63 1.56 -6.30
CA TRP A 169 -5.26 1.75 -5.83
C TRP A 169 -4.25 1.09 -6.77
N SER A 170 -3.05 1.64 -6.84
CA SER A 170 -1.91 1.04 -7.55
C SER A 170 -0.74 0.86 -6.60
N LEU A 171 -0.12 -0.32 -6.62
CA LEU A 171 1.17 -0.58 -5.99
C LEU A 171 2.26 -0.46 -7.05
N ILE A 172 3.24 0.40 -6.80
CA ILE A 172 4.38 0.63 -7.67
C ILE A 172 5.64 0.23 -6.90
N GLU A 173 6.32 -0.79 -7.39
CA GLU A 173 7.57 -1.28 -6.82
C GLU A 173 8.78 -0.41 -7.21
N PRO A 174 9.90 -0.48 -6.47
CA PRO A 174 11.15 0.19 -6.83
C PRO A 174 11.67 -0.15 -8.24
N SER A 175 11.32 -1.33 -8.75
CA SER A 175 11.63 -1.81 -10.10
C SER A 175 10.83 -1.07 -11.20
N GLY A 176 9.78 -0.34 -10.83
CA GLY A 176 8.80 0.25 -11.74
C GLY A 176 7.64 -0.68 -12.11
N VAL A 177 7.59 -1.90 -11.57
CA VAL A 177 6.44 -2.79 -11.73
C VAL A 177 5.24 -2.19 -11.03
N GLU A 178 4.18 -1.94 -11.78
CA GLU A 178 2.90 -1.44 -11.27
C GLU A 178 1.84 -2.55 -11.29
N THR A 179 1.10 -2.69 -10.20
CA THR A 179 -0.14 -3.48 -10.14
C THR A 179 -1.27 -2.57 -9.69
N THR A 180 -2.29 -2.43 -10.54
CA THR A 180 -3.48 -1.62 -10.28
C THR A 180 -4.64 -2.50 -9.86
N PHE A 181 -5.42 -2.06 -8.89
CA PHE A 181 -6.67 -2.67 -8.47
C PHE A 181 -7.79 -1.63 -8.48
N SER A 182 -8.87 -1.90 -9.18
CA SER A 182 -10.08 -1.07 -9.18
C SER A 182 -11.23 -1.83 -8.53
N ILE A 183 -12.07 -1.15 -7.75
CA ILE A 183 -13.27 -1.74 -7.15
C ILE A 183 -14.54 -1.11 -7.73
N THR A 184 -15.55 -1.94 -7.92
CA THR A 184 -16.83 -1.57 -8.54
C THR A 184 -17.97 -2.32 -7.86
N GLU A 185 -19.21 -1.90 -8.14
CA GLU A 185 -20.42 -2.57 -7.64
C GLU A 185 -20.42 -2.73 -6.12
N THR A 186 -19.93 -1.71 -5.41
CA THR A 186 -19.75 -1.77 -3.96
C THR A 186 -21.08 -1.66 -3.23
N GLN A 187 -21.25 -2.51 -2.22
CA GLN A 187 -22.37 -2.48 -1.29
C GLN A 187 -21.81 -2.41 0.13
N LYS A 188 -22.15 -1.34 0.84
CA LYS A 188 -21.75 -1.09 2.23
C LYS A 188 -22.79 -1.66 3.19
N ASP A 189 -22.39 -1.85 4.45
CA ASP A 189 -23.27 -2.28 5.54
C ASP A 189 -23.98 -3.63 5.29
N VAL A 190 -23.36 -4.47 4.47
CA VAL A 190 -23.82 -5.82 4.16
C VAL A 190 -23.48 -6.79 5.29
N GLU A 191 -24.32 -7.79 5.51
CA GLU A 191 -24.05 -8.85 6.49
C GLU A 191 -23.00 -9.82 5.93
N ILE A 192 -21.85 -9.91 6.61
CA ILE A 192 -20.76 -10.81 6.23
C ILE A 192 -20.40 -11.70 7.43
N PRO A 193 -20.71 -13.02 7.36
CA PRO A 193 -20.33 -13.98 8.39
C PRO A 193 -18.81 -14.07 8.55
N ASN A 194 -18.33 -14.24 9.78
CA ASN A 194 -16.88 -14.34 10.05
C ASN A 194 -16.22 -15.53 9.34
N THR A 195 -16.99 -16.56 8.99
CA THR A 195 -16.54 -17.73 8.23
C THR A 195 -16.02 -17.38 6.83
N TYR A 196 -16.39 -16.24 6.27
CA TYR A 196 -15.85 -15.76 5.00
C TYR A 196 -14.34 -15.48 5.06
N PHE A 197 -13.81 -15.19 6.24
CA PHE A 197 -12.41 -14.82 6.44
C PHE A 197 -11.62 -15.92 7.14
N GLN A 198 -12.22 -17.09 7.34
CA GLN A 198 -11.53 -18.25 7.90
C GLN A 198 -10.77 -18.97 6.80
N ILE A 199 -9.53 -19.33 7.10
CA ILE A 199 -8.70 -20.16 6.25
C ILE A 199 -8.91 -21.62 6.68
N ASP A 200 -9.12 -22.50 5.71
CA ASP A 200 -9.23 -23.94 5.97
C ASP A 200 -7.89 -24.44 6.57
N PRO A 201 -7.89 -24.98 7.80
CA PRO A 201 -6.67 -25.34 8.52
C PRO A 201 -5.90 -26.51 7.86
N THR A 202 -6.50 -27.19 6.89
CA THR A 202 -5.85 -28.27 6.15
C THR A 202 -5.01 -27.77 4.96
N TYR A 203 -4.98 -26.46 4.69
CA TYR A 203 -4.12 -25.88 3.67
C TYR A 203 -2.66 -25.90 4.14
N ARG A 204 -1.79 -26.47 3.32
CA ARG A 204 -0.36 -26.61 3.63
C ARG A 204 0.37 -25.27 3.46
N SER A 205 1.12 -24.87 4.47
CA SER A 205 1.99 -23.69 4.37
C SER A 205 3.17 -23.96 3.44
N VAL A 206 3.44 -23.01 2.54
CA VAL A 206 4.60 -22.97 1.65
C VAL A 206 5.32 -21.64 1.80
N SER A 207 6.55 -21.54 1.31
CA SER A 207 7.25 -20.26 1.25
C SER A 207 6.58 -19.34 0.22
N ALA A 208 6.60 -18.04 0.51
CA ALA A 208 6.24 -17.04 -0.50
C ALA A 208 7.18 -17.20 -1.73
N PRO A 209 6.69 -16.97 -2.95
CA PRO A 209 7.56 -16.87 -4.12
C PRO A 209 8.59 -15.76 -3.89
N ASN A 210 9.83 -16.01 -4.34
CA ASN A 210 10.93 -15.04 -4.30
C ASN A 210 10.74 -13.92 -5.31
#